data_AF-A0A506RPE7-F1
#
_entry.id   AF-A0A506RPE7-F1
#
_cell.length_a   1.000
_cell.length_b   1.000
_cell.length_c   1.000
_cell.angle_alpha   90.00
_cell.angle_beta   90.00
_cell.angle_gamma   90.00
#
_symmetry.space_group_name_H-M   'P 1'
#
loop_
_entity.id
_entity.type
_entity.pdbx_description
1 polymer ?
#
loop_
_entity_poly.entity_id
_entity_poly.type
_entity_poly.pdbx_seq_one_letter_code
_entity_poly.pdbx_strand_id
1 'polypeptide(L)'
;MYRIQSVTGESTFFRNHSACEFTGYINGNEFQITKSIDYQNAFLPVIEGQVQQHNDGVRVAITMRLRMFAIGFMSVWILGLGIGCIAMLFNLDNFSWPMIMPFIMLVFGVAMMSGGFWFEASKQKARLVELLNQDTQTAPAKLGL
;
A
#
# COMPACT_ATOMS: atom_id res chain seq x y z
N MET A 1 6.57 42.48 -9.16
CA MET A 1 7.17 41.20 -8.72
C MET A 1 7.15 41.15 -7.19
N TYR A 2 7.03 39.95 -6.60
CA TYR A 2 6.94 39.63 -5.15
C TYR A 2 5.54 39.55 -4.52
N ARG A 3 4.77 38.52 -4.88
CA ARG A 3 3.50 38.12 -4.20
C ARG A 3 3.41 36.60 -3.98
N ILE A 4 4.50 35.96 -3.57
CA ILE A 4 4.57 34.49 -3.35
C ILE A 4 5.28 34.14 -2.03
N GLN A 5 4.95 34.80 -0.93
CA GLN A 5 5.41 34.38 0.40
C GLN A 5 4.27 34.20 1.43
N SER A 6 2.99 34.32 1.03
CA SER A 6 1.86 34.23 1.97
C SER A 6 1.16 32.86 2.00
N VAL A 7 1.79 31.78 1.51
CA VAL A 7 1.16 30.44 1.49
C VAL A 7 2.09 29.33 2.03
N THR A 8 3.21 29.69 2.65
CA THR A 8 4.08 28.72 3.32
C THR A 8 3.94 28.91 4.82
N GLY A 9 2.79 28.48 5.35
CA GLY A 9 2.62 28.25 6.77
C GLY A 9 3.41 27.01 7.17
N GLU A 10 4.14 27.12 8.29
CA GLU A 10 4.87 26.04 8.93
C GLU A 10 4.07 24.74 8.98
N SER A 11 4.80 23.64 8.78
CA SER A 11 4.43 22.26 9.08
C SER A 11 3.88 22.16 10.51
N THR A 12 2.59 22.41 10.68
CA THR A 12 1.89 22.19 11.95
C THR A 12 1.49 20.73 12.01
N PHE A 13 2.31 20.01 12.77
CA PHE A 13 2.36 18.56 13.00
C PHE A 13 1.09 17.93 13.63
N PHE A 14 -0.03 18.65 13.73
CA PHE A 14 -1.24 18.17 14.40
C PHE A 14 -2.50 18.57 13.66
N ARG A 15 -2.78 17.91 12.53
CA ARG A 15 -4.11 17.90 11.93
C ARG A 15 -4.87 16.70 12.49
N ASN A 16 -5.99 16.99 13.16
CA ASN A 16 -6.87 16.00 13.79
C ASN A 16 -7.20 14.87 12.79
N HIS A 17 -6.83 13.62 13.12
CA HIS A 17 -6.83 12.46 12.20
C HIS A 17 -8.25 12.03 11.77
N SER A 18 -9.29 12.52 12.43
CA SER A 18 -10.65 12.01 12.30
C SER A 18 -11.45 12.51 11.10
N ALA A 19 -10.94 13.47 10.30
CA ALA A 19 -11.70 14.06 9.19
C ALA A 19 -11.24 13.67 7.78
N CYS A 20 -10.10 12.99 7.63
CA CYS A 20 -9.53 12.68 6.31
C CYS A 20 -9.34 11.17 6.15
N GLU A 21 -10.08 10.52 5.25
CA GLU A 21 -10.01 9.07 5.03
C GLU A 21 -8.66 8.62 4.43
N PHE A 22 -7.97 9.52 3.73
CA PHE A 22 -6.66 9.30 3.12
C PHE A 22 -5.70 10.45 3.40
N THR A 23 -4.44 10.16 3.66
CA THR A 23 -3.36 11.14 3.83
C THR A 23 -2.25 10.86 2.83
N GLY A 24 -1.57 11.91 2.35
CA GLY A 24 -0.59 11.76 1.29
C GLY A 24 -0.09 13.07 0.72
N TYR A 25 0.64 12.98 -0.38
CA TYR A 25 1.14 14.14 -1.12
C TYR A 25 0.88 13.98 -2.63
N ILE A 26 0.84 15.12 -3.31
CA ILE A 26 0.69 15.20 -4.76
C ILE A 26 1.94 15.91 -5.29
N ASN A 27 2.56 15.35 -6.33
CA ASN A 27 3.71 15.91 -7.01
C ASN A 27 3.46 15.94 -8.52
N GLY A 28 3.02 17.10 -9.02
CA GLY A 28 2.66 17.27 -10.43
C GLY A 28 1.53 16.32 -10.85
N ASN A 29 1.85 15.36 -11.72
CA ASN A 29 0.91 14.35 -12.21
C ASN A 29 0.91 13.06 -11.39
N GLU A 30 1.73 12.96 -10.35
CA GLU A 30 1.83 11.80 -9.48
C GLU A 30 1.21 12.11 -8.12
N PHE A 31 0.59 11.12 -7.50
CA PHE A 31 0.12 11.23 -6.12
C PHE A 31 0.45 9.96 -5.34
N GLN A 32 0.77 10.11 -4.06
CA GLN A 32 0.92 9.01 -3.14
C GLN A 32 -0.01 9.24 -1.96
N ILE A 33 -0.95 8.33 -1.76
CA ILE A 33 -1.92 8.37 -0.66
C ILE A 33 -1.93 7.06 0.10
N THR A 34 -2.17 7.13 1.40
CA THR A 34 -2.34 6.00 2.29
C THR A 34 -3.59 6.23 3.12
N LYS A 35 -4.30 5.16 3.49
CA LYS A 35 -5.46 5.28 4.37
C LYS A 35 -5.04 5.87 5.73
N SER A 36 -5.76 6.89 6.18
CA SER A 36 -5.63 7.45 7.51
C SER A 36 -6.34 6.52 8.49
N ILE A 37 -5.60 5.77 9.29
CA ILE A 37 -6.18 4.94 10.35
C ILE A 37 -5.42 5.20 11.65
N ASP A 38 -6.14 5.14 12.77
CA ASP A 38 -5.58 5.43 14.10
C ASP A 38 -4.57 4.38 14.58
N TYR A 39 -4.52 3.20 13.94
CA TYR A 39 -3.58 2.12 14.24
C TYR A 39 -2.61 1.89 13.07
N GLN A 40 -1.41 1.38 13.36
CA GLN A 40 -0.46 1.03 12.29
C GLN A 40 -0.68 -0.42 11.84
N ASN A 41 -1.24 -0.62 10.64
CA ASN A 41 -1.26 -1.94 10.00
C ASN A 41 -0.15 -2.02 8.94
N ALA A 42 0.77 -2.97 9.13
CA ALA A 42 1.91 -3.19 8.24
C ALA A 42 1.50 -3.74 6.86
N PHE A 43 0.31 -4.35 6.77
CA PHE A 43 -0.27 -4.87 5.53
C PHE A 43 -1.03 -3.80 4.73
N LEU A 44 -1.15 -2.57 5.24
CA LEU A 44 -1.79 -1.51 4.51
C LEU A 44 -1.02 -1.18 3.22
N PRO A 45 -1.70 -1.20 2.07
CA PRO A 45 -1.11 -0.70 0.85
C PRO A 45 -0.86 0.81 0.92
N VAL A 46 0.27 1.20 0.36
CA VAL A 46 0.52 2.57 -0.11
C VAL A 46 0.00 2.64 -1.54
N ILE A 47 -0.86 3.61 -1.83
CA ILE A 47 -1.47 3.81 -3.13
C ILE A 47 -0.68 4.90 -3.86
N GLU A 48 -0.03 4.53 -4.96
CA GLU A 48 0.70 5.43 -5.85
C GLU A 48 -0.10 5.57 -7.15
N GLY A 49 -0.46 6.79 -7.51
CA GLY A 49 -1.22 7.10 -8.70
C GLY A 49 -0.44 8.00 -9.66
N GLN A 50 -0.54 7.73 -10.96
CA GLN A 50 -0.04 8.61 -12.01
C GLN A 50 -1.17 8.99 -12.95
N VAL A 51 -1.37 10.29 -13.14
CA VAL A 51 -2.36 10.87 -14.05
C VAL A 51 -1.71 11.12 -15.40
N GLN A 52 -2.12 10.36 -16.40
CA GLN A 52 -1.64 10.50 -17.78
C GLN A 52 -2.79 11.04 -18.64
N GLN A 53 -2.56 12.18 -19.30
CA GLN A 53 -3.46 12.67 -20.32
C GLN A 53 -3.24 11.86 -21.60
N HIS A 54 -4.32 11.31 -22.14
CA HIS A 54 -4.34 10.62 -23.42
C HIS A 54 -5.28 11.36 -24.37
N ASN A 55 -5.12 11.16 -25.68
CA ASN A 55 -5.91 11.86 -26.69
C ASN A 55 -7.43 11.59 -26.55
N ASP A 56 -7.81 10.45 -25.97
CA ASP A 56 -9.20 10.06 -25.73
C ASP A 56 -9.68 10.26 -24.28
N GLY A 57 -8.91 10.97 -23.44
CA GLY A 57 -9.29 11.28 -22.05
C GLY A 57 -8.17 11.15 -21.04
N VAL A 58 -8.52 11.14 -19.74
CA VAL A 58 -7.56 11.03 -18.64
C VAL A 58 -7.49 9.59 -18.14
N ARG A 59 -6.29 9.00 -18.09
CA ARG A 59 -6.04 7.69 -17.49
C ARG A 59 -5.27 7.85 -16.19
N VAL A 60 -5.80 7.27 -15.11
CA VAL A 60 -5.10 7.22 -13.82
C VAL A 60 -4.57 5.80 -13.62
N ALA A 61 -3.24 5.64 -13.65
CA ALA A 61 -2.58 4.39 -13.33
C ALA A 61 -2.38 4.31 -11.81
N ILE A 62 -2.91 3.26 -11.17
CA ILE A 62 -2.84 3.08 -9.71
C ILE A 62 -2.02 1.83 -9.40
N THR A 63 -0.96 2.00 -8.61
CA THR A 63 -0.10 0.94 -8.09
C THR A 63 -0.27 0.87 -6.58
N MET A 64 -0.45 -0.34 -6.04
CA MET A 64 -0.53 -0.58 -4.60
C MET A 64 0.70 -1.34 -4.14
N ARG A 65 1.41 -0.82 -3.14
CA ARG A 65 2.66 -1.41 -2.63
C ARG A 65 2.57 -1.64 -1.13
N LEU A 66 3.16 -2.75 -0.69
CA LEU A 66 3.27 -3.07 0.74
C LEU A 66 4.26 -2.11 1.43
N ARG A 67 4.04 -1.81 2.71
CA ARG A 67 4.94 -0.96 3.49
C ARG A 67 6.33 -1.58 3.61
N MET A 68 7.39 -0.76 3.49
CA MET A 68 8.79 -1.22 3.56
C MET A 68 9.12 -2.03 4.82
N PHE A 69 8.52 -1.69 5.96
CA PHE A 69 8.69 -2.43 7.21
C PHE A 69 8.27 -3.90 7.08
N ALA A 70 7.12 -4.16 6.46
CA ALA A 70 6.60 -5.50 6.25
C ALA A 70 7.50 -6.32 5.31
N ILE A 71 8.02 -5.67 4.26
CA ILE A 71 9.01 -6.26 3.35
C ILE A 71 10.30 -6.61 4.10
N GLY A 72 10.82 -5.70 4.93
CA GLY A 72 12.03 -5.92 5.72
C GLY A 72 11.87 -7.07 6.71
N PHE A 73 10.76 -7.09 7.46
CA PHE A 73 10.42 -8.17 8.38
C PHE A 73 10.38 -9.52 7.66
N MET A 74 9.70 -9.60 6.51
CA MET A 74 9.62 -10.83 5.74
C MET A 74 10.96 -11.27 5.15
N SER A 75 11.80 -10.31 4.77
CA SER A 75 13.15 -10.62 4.27
C SER A 75 13.99 -11.29 5.35
N VAL A 76 13.98 -10.75 6.57
CA VAL A 76 14.70 -11.34 7.72
C VAL A 76 14.11 -12.70 8.08
N TRP A 77 12.78 -12.82 8.10
CA TRP A 77 12.08 -14.06 8.44
C TRP A 77 12.39 -15.20 7.46
N ILE A 78 12.29 -14.93 6.15
CA ILE A 78 12.59 -15.91 5.10
C ILE A 78 14.07 -16.28 5.12
N LEU A 79 14.98 -15.34 5.36
CA LEU A 79 16.39 -15.64 5.46
C LEU A 79 16.69 -16.56 6.65
N GLY A 80 16.14 -16.25 7.83
CA GLY A 80 16.31 -17.06 9.04
C GLY A 80 15.76 -18.48 8.89
N LEU A 81 14.52 -18.61 8.43
CA LEU A 81 13.92 -19.94 8.19
C LEU A 81 14.59 -20.67 7.03
N GLY A 82 15.00 -19.94 5.99
CA GLY A 82 15.68 -20.49 4.82
C GLY A 82 17.00 -21.15 5.16
N ILE A 83 17.81 -20.53 6.04
CA ILE A 83 19.05 -21.15 6.55
C ILE A 83 18.74 -22.46 7.29
N GLY A 84 17.69 -22.48 8.11
CA GLY A 84 17.23 -23.69 8.80
C GLY A 84 16.81 -24.80 7.82
N CYS A 85 16.03 -24.45 6.79
CA CYS A 85 15.63 -25.38 5.74
C CYS A 85 16.84 -25.95 4.98
N ILE A 86 17.81 -25.09 4.63
CA ILE A 86 19.05 -25.50 3.94
C ILE A 86 19.87 -26.43 4.82
N ALA A 87 20.03 -26.12 6.10
CA ALA A 87 20.75 -26.98 7.04
C ALA A 87 20.11 -28.38 7.16
N MET A 88 18.77 -28.46 7.12
CA MET A 88 18.06 -29.75 7.13
C MET A 88 18.21 -30.53 5.82
N LEU A 89 18.32 -29.86 4.67
CA LEU A 89 18.60 -30.54 3.40
C LEU A 89 19.95 -31.26 3.43
N PHE A 90 20.97 -30.72 4.11
CA PHE A 90 22.25 -31.42 4.27
C PHE A 90 22.18 -32.63 5.22
N ASN A 91 21.07 -32.82 5.94
CA ASN A 91 20.85 -33.92 6.89
C ASN A 91 19.72 -34.87 6.44
N LEU A 92 19.42 -34.91 5.13
CA LEU A 92 18.34 -35.72 4.54
C LEU A 92 18.44 -37.22 4.85
N ASP A 93 19.65 -37.73 5.05
CA ASP A 93 19.90 -39.15 5.37
C ASP A 93 19.23 -39.58 6.69
N ASN A 94 18.93 -38.63 7.58
CA ASN A 94 18.24 -38.85 8.86
C ASN A 94 16.84 -38.23 8.85
N PHE A 95 16.11 -38.38 7.73
CA PHE A 95 14.80 -37.78 7.57
C PHE A 95 13.86 -38.12 8.73
N SER A 96 13.26 -37.09 9.31
CA SER A 96 12.24 -37.21 10.35
C SER A 96 11.11 -36.21 10.11
N TRP A 97 9.90 -36.57 10.52
CA TRP A 97 8.70 -35.72 10.38
C TRP A 97 8.87 -34.27 10.87
N PRO A 98 9.56 -33.99 12.01
CA PRO A 98 9.81 -32.62 12.45
C PRO A 98 10.59 -31.75 11.45
N MET A 99 11.34 -32.34 10.52
CA MET A 99 12.11 -31.59 9.52
C MET A 99 11.23 -30.84 8.51
N ILE A 100 9.96 -31.24 8.35
CA ILE A 100 9.02 -30.58 7.44
C ILE A 100 8.45 -29.29 8.06
N MET A 101 8.44 -29.17 9.39
CA MET A 101 7.88 -28.01 10.10
C MET A 101 8.39 -26.64 9.62
N PRO A 102 9.70 -26.38 9.49
CA PRO A 102 10.20 -25.08 9.03
C PRO A 102 9.74 -24.74 7.60
N PHE A 103 9.56 -25.74 6.72
CA PHE A 103 9.03 -25.54 5.38
C PHE A 103 7.55 -25.13 5.41
N ILE A 104 6.73 -25.81 6.21
CA ILE A 104 5.31 -25.45 6.40
C ILE A 104 5.22 -24.04 6.98
N MET A 105 6.03 -23.71 7.98
CA MET A 105 6.05 -22.39 8.62
C MET A 105 6.46 -21.28 7.64
N LEU A 106 7.41 -21.55 6.74
CA LEU A 106 7.83 -20.60 5.70
C LEU A 106 6.70 -20.35 4.70
N VAL A 107 6.09 -21.41 4.16
CA VAL A 107 4.95 -21.30 3.23
C VAL A 107 3.78 -20.57 3.89
N PHE A 108 3.46 -20.91 5.13
CA PHE A 108 2.38 -20.30 5.89
C PHE A 108 2.61 -18.80 6.14
N GLY A 109 3.84 -18.41 6.51
CA GLY A 109 4.20 -17.00 6.69
C GLY A 109 4.01 -16.18 5.41
N VAL A 110 4.49 -16.70 4.28
CA VAL A 110 4.32 -16.05 2.96
C VAL A 110 2.84 -15.94 2.57
N ALA A 111 2.07 -17.01 2.80
CA ALA A 111 0.64 -17.04 2.51
C ALA A 111 -0.14 -16.03 3.35
N MET A 112 0.11 -15.96 4.66
CA MET A 112 -0.55 -14.99 5.53
C MET A 112 -0.28 -13.54 5.12
N MET A 113 0.96 -13.20 4.79
CA MET A 113 1.31 -11.84 4.37
C MET A 113 0.69 -11.48 3.02
N SER A 114 0.79 -12.38 2.06
CA SER A 114 0.19 -12.17 0.73
C SER A 114 -1.32 -12.03 0.83
N GLY A 115 -1.97 -12.88 1.64
CA GLY A 115 -3.41 -12.82 1.89
C GLY A 115 -3.84 -11.54 2.59
N GLY A 116 -3.15 -11.14 3.68
CA GLY A 116 -3.44 -9.92 4.42
C GLY A 116 -3.30 -8.67 3.56
N PHE A 117 -2.24 -8.58 2.76
CA PHE A 117 -2.04 -7.49 1.81
C PHE A 117 -3.13 -7.44 0.74
N TRP A 118 -3.43 -8.59 0.11
CA TRP A 118 -4.41 -8.63 -0.99
C TRP A 118 -5.81 -8.25 -0.51
N PHE A 119 -6.19 -8.69 0.69
CA PHE A 119 -7.46 -8.35 1.31
C PHE A 119 -7.59 -6.84 1.50
N GLU A 120 -6.58 -6.20 2.09
CA GLU A 120 -6.57 -4.74 2.29
C GLU A 120 -6.48 -3.97 0.96
N ALA A 121 -5.67 -4.43 0.01
CA ALA A 121 -5.54 -3.83 -1.32
C ALA A 121 -6.86 -3.84 -2.09
N SER A 122 -7.56 -4.98 -2.10
CA SER A 122 -8.87 -5.10 -2.76
C SER A 122 -9.91 -4.18 -2.12
N LYS A 123 -9.92 -4.10 -0.78
CA LYS A 123 -10.83 -3.22 -0.04
C LYS A 123 -10.57 -1.74 -0.34
N GLN A 124 -9.31 -1.32 -0.33
CA GLN A 124 -8.95 0.06 -0.67
C GLN A 124 -9.24 0.41 -2.12
N LYS A 125 -9.01 -0.53 -3.06
CA LYS A 125 -9.33 -0.35 -4.48
C LYS A 125 -10.82 -0.12 -4.68
N ALA A 126 -11.66 -0.99 -4.10
CA ALA A 126 -13.11 -0.86 -4.20
C ALA A 126 -13.60 0.49 -3.68
N ARG A 127 -13.07 0.93 -2.53
CA ARG A 127 -13.39 2.22 -1.93
C ARG A 127 -12.95 3.41 -2.78
N LEU A 128 -11.76 3.34 -3.37
CA LEU A 128 -11.25 4.42 -4.23
C LEU A 128 -12.08 4.56 -5.50
N VAL A 129 -12.49 3.44 -6.12
CA VAL A 129 -13.38 3.44 -7.29
C VAL A 129 -14.75 4.02 -6.96
N GLU A 130 -15.30 3.70 -5.78
CA GLU A 130 -16.56 4.28 -5.30
C GLU A 130 -16.48 5.81 -5.22
N LEU A 131 -15.42 6.34 -4.58
CA LEU A 131 -15.21 7.79 -4.43
C LEU A 131 -15.07 8.50 -5.79
N LEU A 132 -14.28 7.94 -6.70
CA LEU A 132 -14.07 8.50 -8.04
C LEU A 132 -15.37 8.53 -8.86
N ASN A 133 -16.21 7.50 -8.75
CA ASN A 133 -17.49 7.44 -9.45
C ASN A 133 -18.54 8.37 -8.86
N GLN A 134 -18.48 8.63 -7.55
CA GLN A 134 -19.36 9.58 -6.86
C GLN A 134 -19.03 11.03 -7.22
N ASP A 135 -17.74 11.37 -7.31
CA ASP A 135 -17.29 12.71 -7.74
C ASP A 135 -17.64 12.97 -9.20
N THR A 136 -17.56 11.95 -10.06
CA THR A 136 -17.94 12.06 -11.49
C THR A 136 -19.44 12.36 -11.67
N GLN A 137 -20.30 11.89 -10.76
CA GLN A 137 -21.76 12.13 -10.81
C GLN A 137 -22.19 13.46 -10.16
N THR A 138 -21.35 14.04 -9.30
CA THR A 138 -21.65 15.30 -8.59
C THR A 138 -21.04 16.53 -9.26
N ALA A 139 -20.20 16.37 -10.29
CA ALA A 139 -19.75 17.46 -11.15
C ALA A 139 -20.97 18.13 -11.83
N PRO A 140 -21.33 19.38 -11.48
CA PRO A 140 -22.51 20.00 -12.05
C PRO A 140 -22.30 20.17 -13.55
N ALA A 141 -23.24 19.64 -14.33
CA ALA A 141 -23.57 20.12 -15.66
C ALA A 141 -23.97 21.60 -15.55
N LYS A 142 -22.98 22.49 -15.42
CA LYS A 142 -23.14 23.93 -15.51
C LYS A 142 -21.99 24.49 -16.33
N LEU A 143 -22.16 24.43 -17.65
CA LEU A 143 -21.73 25.48 -18.57
C LEU A 143 -22.37 25.21 -19.94
N GLY A 144 -23.26 26.11 -20.34
CA GLY A 144 -23.97 26.07 -21.62
C GLY A 144 -25.35 26.72 -21.58
N LEU A 145 -25.47 27.88 -20.93
CA LEU A 145 -26.35 28.96 -21.43
C LEU A 145 -25.48 29.84 -22.31
#